data_AF-A0A7S2GAW1-F1
#
_entry.id   AF-A0A7S2GAW1-F1
#
_cell.length_a   1.000
_cell.length_b   1.000
_cell.length_c   1.000
_cell.angle_alpha   90.00
_cell.angle_beta   90.00
_cell.angle_gamma   90.00
#
_symmetry.space_group_name_H-M   'P 1'
#
loop_
_entity.id
_entity.type
_entity.pdbx_description
1 polymer ?
#
loop_
_entity_poly.entity_id
_entity_poly.type
_entity_poly.pdbx_seq_one_letter_code
_entity_poly.pdbx_strand_id
1 'polypeptide(L)'
;DQWVPREPPAPPRPGESWESPALQKRYAFYKEQDWSLLQELLVNAGILERRQCSDGVVMHVHVERMVGILALTACHDVMKVEALLPIVSEEMAPNGYLGFKPGDTINDHDIALGYVLTFYSQLLPSFASLPVAQQASVRFTQSKMAFNHGWLVQAEAPPKALFGAFKSVISTGGATPPDVALYFVHWLTDLAGAEPTPLEGSEKFVLKFPHKVLDSFIRSFGVINQLAVRSETEVFEAYLEECWLGLPKSVTLASSLNGEHAHSMPTGTSAIALMRLAVQAQVSDNQRALIFAFTRLHPPDLHTLADEMARTGAAGQAYQRSLPSTHGGPAILVYYSPAFIRSLCPANAADALRMLAEVYRRSRALWPLSEEAASQTVTVRIDQIKELTLESIRNVYAVGESWVLAKRNALEAVVERHSLDTVGELLRADIAVELLRFWSASSTATPAQQCSDISIDSSVCSSPIRDFEKLTREWSEAKHLDVHTAIAQQFRRRTLKSAGASLRAPTPVT
;
A
#
# COMPACT_ATOMS: atom_id res chain seq x y z
N ASP A 1 -28.64 -2.34 -31.85
CA ASP A 1 -28.43 -1.89 -33.25
C ASP A 1 -28.38 -0.36 -33.45
N GLN A 2 -28.74 0.46 -32.45
CA GLN A 2 -28.60 1.93 -32.54
C GLN A 2 -27.85 2.51 -31.33
N TRP A 3 -26.84 1.81 -30.82
CA TRP A 3 -25.94 2.45 -29.87
C TRP A 3 -24.98 3.36 -30.64
N VAL A 4 -25.22 4.66 -30.56
CA VAL A 4 -24.27 5.68 -30.98
C VAL A 4 -23.54 6.13 -29.71
N PRO A 5 -22.20 6.17 -29.67
CA PRO A 5 -21.50 6.81 -28.56
C PRO A 5 -22.12 8.19 -28.32
N ARG A 6 -22.48 8.51 -27.09
CA ARG A 6 -22.96 9.86 -26.79
C ARG A 6 -21.85 10.82 -27.23
N GLU A 7 -22.16 11.74 -28.13
CA GLU A 7 -21.23 12.81 -28.46
C GLU A 7 -20.89 13.55 -27.16
N PRO A 8 -19.61 13.88 -26.92
CA PRO A 8 -19.26 14.67 -25.75
C PRO A 8 -20.05 16.00 -25.81
N PRO A 9 -20.47 16.53 -24.66
CA PRO A 9 -21.14 17.82 -24.64
C PRO A 9 -20.24 18.86 -25.33
N ALA A 10 -20.82 19.67 -26.22
CA ALA A 10 -20.08 20.75 -26.87
C ALA A 10 -19.53 21.70 -25.79
N PRO A 11 -18.26 22.14 -25.89
CA PRO A 11 -17.77 23.17 -25.00
C PRO A 11 -18.59 24.46 -25.17
N PRO A 12 -18.77 25.27 -24.11
CA PRO A 12 -19.39 26.57 -24.23
C PRO A 12 -18.61 27.43 -25.24
N ARG A 13 -19.29 28.35 -25.92
CA ARG A 13 -18.62 29.25 -26.87
C ARG A 13 -17.64 30.17 -26.12
N PRO A 14 -16.60 30.73 -26.80
CA PRO A 14 -15.72 31.69 -26.17
C PRO A 14 -16.51 32.84 -25.50
N GLY A 15 -16.38 32.98 -24.17
CA GLY A 15 -17.11 33.98 -23.36
C GLY A 15 -18.33 33.43 -22.61
N GLU A 16 -18.78 32.21 -22.90
CA GLU A 16 -19.86 31.54 -22.16
C GLU A 16 -19.30 30.69 -21.01
N SER A 17 -19.99 30.64 -19.88
CA SER A 17 -19.67 29.71 -18.80
C SER A 17 -20.29 28.34 -19.05
N TRP A 18 -19.69 27.29 -18.50
CA TRP A 18 -20.36 26.00 -18.39
C TRP A 18 -21.70 26.13 -17.66
N GLU A 19 -22.73 25.42 -18.12
CA GLU A 19 -24.04 25.38 -17.45
C GLU A 19 -23.94 24.80 -16.03
N SER A 20 -23.00 23.88 -15.80
CA SER A 20 -22.70 23.36 -14.46
C SER A 20 -21.23 22.91 -14.31
N PRO A 21 -20.68 22.92 -13.07
CA PRO A 21 -19.37 22.33 -12.77
C PRO A 21 -19.28 20.84 -13.13
N ALA A 22 -20.41 20.12 -13.05
CA ALA A 22 -20.47 18.70 -13.41
C ALA A 22 -20.27 18.49 -14.92
N LEU A 23 -20.86 19.33 -15.78
CA LEU A 23 -20.64 19.28 -17.23
C LEU A 23 -19.18 19.60 -17.60
N GLN A 24 -18.57 20.58 -16.94
CA GLN A 24 -17.15 20.88 -17.11
C GLN A 24 -16.28 19.67 -16.77
N LYS A 25 -16.54 19.00 -15.64
CA LYS A 25 -15.83 17.77 -15.25
C LYS A 25 -16.03 16.63 -16.26
N ARG A 26 -17.26 16.41 -16.73
CA ARG A 26 -17.55 15.37 -17.75
C ARG A 26 -16.81 15.63 -19.05
N TYR A 27 -16.79 16.88 -19.52
CA TYR A 27 -16.06 17.25 -20.73
C TYR A 27 -14.54 17.11 -20.55
N ALA A 28 -14.00 17.56 -19.42
CA ALA A 28 -12.58 17.41 -19.11
C ALA A 28 -12.19 15.93 -19.05
N PHE A 29 -12.95 15.10 -18.35
CA PHE A 29 -12.74 13.65 -18.29
C PHE A 29 -12.74 13.03 -19.69
N TYR A 30 -13.73 13.33 -20.53
CA TYR A 30 -13.79 12.81 -21.88
C TYR A 30 -12.56 13.18 -22.73
N LYS A 31 -12.08 14.42 -22.59
CA LYS A 31 -10.94 14.97 -23.34
C LYS A 31 -9.59 14.44 -22.87
N GLU A 32 -9.45 14.27 -21.57
CA GLU A 32 -8.15 13.99 -20.93
C GLU A 32 -7.94 12.48 -20.71
N GLN A 33 -9.00 11.69 -20.56
CA GLN A 33 -8.89 10.25 -20.29
C GLN A 33 -8.22 9.54 -21.46
N ASP A 34 -7.21 8.74 -21.15
CA ASP A 34 -6.57 7.86 -22.13
C ASP A 34 -7.44 6.63 -22.41
N TRP A 35 -8.37 6.78 -23.35
CA TRP A 35 -9.27 5.72 -23.79
C TRP A 35 -8.52 4.52 -24.39
N SER A 36 -7.31 4.72 -24.90
CA SER A 36 -6.52 3.64 -25.50
C SER A 36 -6.07 2.63 -24.44
N LEU A 37 -5.73 3.08 -23.23
CA LEU A 37 -5.37 2.21 -22.11
C LEU A 37 -6.56 1.38 -21.62
N LEU A 38 -7.74 1.97 -21.53
CA LEU A 38 -8.97 1.25 -21.17
C LEU A 38 -9.32 0.19 -22.23
N GLN A 39 -9.18 0.54 -23.50
CA GLN A 39 -9.40 -0.40 -24.59
C GLN A 39 -8.36 -1.52 -24.59
N GLU A 40 -7.08 -1.21 -24.34
CA GLU A 40 -6.02 -2.20 -24.17
C GLU A 40 -6.30 -3.15 -23.01
N LEU A 41 -6.83 -2.66 -21.88
CA LEU A 41 -7.25 -3.52 -20.77
C LEU A 41 -8.29 -4.54 -21.21
N LEU A 42 -9.31 -4.12 -21.96
CA LEU A 42 -10.34 -5.03 -22.49
C LEU A 42 -9.77 -6.03 -23.50
N VAL A 43 -8.80 -5.63 -24.32
CA VAL A 43 -8.09 -6.55 -25.22
C VAL A 43 -7.26 -7.55 -24.42
N ASN A 44 -6.49 -7.09 -23.44
CA ASN A 44 -5.68 -7.93 -22.58
C ASN A 44 -6.54 -8.93 -21.79
N ALA A 45 -7.73 -8.55 -21.35
CA ALA A 45 -8.69 -9.42 -20.68
C ALA A 45 -9.35 -10.45 -21.61
N GLY A 46 -9.09 -10.38 -22.93
CA GLY A 46 -9.70 -11.23 -23.95
C GLY A 46 -11.17 -10.89 -24.22
N ILE A 47 -11.64 -9.72 -23.80
CA ILE A 47 -13.02 -9.26 -24.06
C ILE A 47 -13.13 -8.67 -25.47
N LEU A 48 -12.08 -7.99 -25.92
CA LEU A 48 -11.96 -7.45 -27.27
C LEU A 48 -10.83 -8.14 -28.04
N GLU A 49 -11.04 -8.34 -29.34
CA GLU A 49 -10.04 -8.85 -30.28
C GLU A 49 -9.74 -7.81 -31.35
N ARG A 50 -8.46 -7.63 -31.68
CA ARG A 50 -8.03 -6.82 -32.82
C ARG A 50 -8.08 -7.68 -34.09
N ARG A 51 -8.89 -7.29 -35.06
CA ARG A 51 -8.90 -7.93 -36.39
C ARG A 51 -8.45 -6.94 -37.44
N GLN A 52 -7.48 -7.35 -38.25
CA GLN A 52 -7.06 -6.57 -39.41
C GLN A 52 -8.08 -6.77 -40.54
N CYS A 53 -8.66 -5.67 -41.00
CA CYS A 53 -9.52 -5.61 -42.18
C CYS A 53 -8.85 -4.75 -43.26
N SER A 54 -9.42 -4.73 -44.47
CA SER A 54 -8.96 -3.86 -45.56
C SER A 54 -8.93 -2.38 -45.17
N ASP A 55 -9.84 -1.98 -44.28
CA ASP A 55 -10.08 -0.58 -43.94
C ASP A 55 -9.42 -0.17 -42.61
N GLY A 56 -8.60 -1.06 -42.01
CA GLY A 56 -7.89 -0.82 -40.76
C GLY A 56 -8.10 -1.91 -39.70
N VAL A 57 -7.77 -1.60 -38.45
CA VAL A 57 -7.97 -2.50 -37.31
C VAL A 57 -9.38 -2.30 -36.76
N VAL A 58 -10.19 -3.36 -36.78
CA VAL A 58 -11.54 -3.39 -36.19
C VAL A 58 -11.49 -4.17 -34.88
N MET A 59 -12.21 -3.68 -33.87
CA MET A 59 -12.36 -4.36 -32.57
C MET A 59 -13.58 -5.26 -32.62
N HIS A 60 -13.42 -6.55 -32.30
CA HIS A 60 -14.49 -7.52 -32.19
C HIS A 60 -14.69 -7.93 -30.73
N VAL A 61 -15.94 -8.07 -30.30
CA VAL A 61 -16.25 -8.58 -28.96
C VAL A 61 -16.11 -10.10 -28.94
N HIS A 62 -15.31 -10.64 -28.02
CA HIS A 62 -15.29 -12.06 -27.74
C HIS A 62 -16.51 -12.42 -26.89
N VAL A 63 -17.55 -12.96 -27.52
CA VAL A 63 -18.87 -13.16 -26.90
C VAL A 63 -18.79 -13.94 -25.59
N GLU A 64 -18.07 -15.07 -25.54
CA GLU A 64 -18.02 -15.88 -24.31
C GLU A 64 -17.39 -15.14 -23.13
N ARG A 65 -16.31 -14.37 -23.36
CA ARG A 65 -15.64 -13.58 -22.33
C ARG A 65 -16.52 -12.43 -21.85
N MET A 66 -17.21 -11.77 -22.79
CA MET A 66 -18.18 -10.73 -22.48
C MET A 66 -19.35 -11.27 -21.63
N VAL A 67 -19.91 -12.42 -22.00
CA VAL A 67 -20.96 -13.07 -21.20
C VAL A 67 -20.43 -13.45 -19.81
N GLY A 68 -19.20 -13.93 -19.72
CA GLY A 68 -18.54 -14.23 -18.43
C GLY A 68 -18.46 -13.03 -17.50
N ILE A 69 -18.00 -11.87 -17.99
CA ILE A 69 -17.93 -10.65 -17.16
C ILE A 69 -19.32 -10.13 -16.79
N LEU A 70 -20.30 -10.17 -17.70
CA LEU A 70 -21.67 -9.76 -17.41
C LEU A 70 -22.33 -10.65 -16.35
N ALA A 71 -22.13 -11.97 -16.43
CA ALA A 71 -22.62 -12.92 -15.44
C ALA A 71 -21.97 -12.66 -14.08
N LEU A 72 -20.65 -12.43 -14.05
CA LEU A 72 -19.92 -12.10 -12.83
C LEU A 72 -20.45 -10.81 -12.18
N THR A 73 -20.52 -9.70 -12.93
CA THR A 73 -21.00 -8.41 -12.40
C THR A 73 -22.41 -8.54 -11.81
N ALA A 74 -23.32 -9.22 -12.51
CA ALA A 74 -24.68 -9.44 -12.02
C ALA A 74 -24.71 -10.27 -10.73
N CYS A 75 -23.93 -11.36 -10.66
CA CYS A 75 -23.91 -12.22 -9.46
C CYS A 75 -23.22 -11.54 -8.26
N HIS A 76 -22.18 -10.74 -8.52
CA HIS A 76 -21.46 -9.96 -7.50
C HIS A 76 -22.39 -8.97 -6.80
N ASP A 77 -23.19 -8.22 -7.56
CA ASP A 77 -24.14 -7.28 -6.99
C ASP A 77 -25.25 -7.96 -6.16
N VAL A 78 -25.69 -9.16 -6.52
CA VAL A 78 -26.66 -9.93 -5.71
C VAL A 78 -26.11 -10.22 -4.32
N MET A 79 -24.79 -10.48 -4.19
CA MET A 79 -24.15 -10.74 -2.90
C MET A 79 -24.03 -9.48 -2.02
N LYS A 80 -24.36 -8.29 -2.53
CA LYS A 80 -24.48 -7.07 -1.71
C LYS A 80 -25.80 -7.00 -0.94
N VAL A 81 -26.76 -7.87 -1.26
CA VAL A 81 -28.05 -7.95 -0.55
C VAL A 81 -27.89 -8.87 0.66
N GLU A 82 -27.87 -8.29 1.87
CA GLU A 82 -27.63 -9.04 3.11
C GLU A 82 -28.54 -10.27 3.30
N ALA A 83 -29.80 -10.16 2.88
CA ALA A 83 -30.78 -11.25 2.98
C ALA A 83 -30.48 -12.45 2.07
N LEU A 84 -29.58 -12.30 1.09
CA LEU A 84 -29.18 -13.33 0.13
C LEU A 84 -27.80 -13.91 0.42
N LEU A 85 -27.13 -13.46 1.50
CA LEU A 85 -25.81 -13.95 1.86
C LEU A 85 -25.86 -15.42 2.30
N PRO A 86 -24.89 -16.26 1.87
CA PRO A 86 -24.88 -17.67 2.20
C PRO A 86 -24.50 -17.90 3.67
N ILE A 87 -25.02 -19.01 4.20
CA ILE A 87 -24.59 -19.60 5.46
C ILE A 87 -23.64 -20.75 5.15
N VAL A 88 -22.52 -20.84 5.88
CA VAL A 88 -21.57 -21.94 5.70
C VAL A 88 -22.23 -23.26 6.11
N SER A 89 -22.17 -24.24 5.20
CA SER A 89 -22.77 -25.56 5.40
C SER A 89 -22.04 -26.38 6.46
N GLU A 90 -22.78 -27.23 7.16
CA GLU A 90 -22.23 -28.25 8.08
C GLU A 90 -21.25 -29.21 7.38
N GLU A 91 -21.38 -29.40 6.07
CA GLU A 91 -20.46 -30.23 5.27
C GLU A 91 -19.02 -29.68 5.24
N MET A 92 -18.83 -28.40 5.55
CA MET A 92 -17.50 -27.76 5.63
C MET A 92 -16.83 -27.98 7.00
N ALA A 93 -17.48 -28.66 7.93
CA ALA A 93 -16.89 -29.00 9.22
C ALA A 93 -15.68 -29.96 9.07
N PRO A 94 -14.67 -29.87 9.95
CA PRO A 94 -14.51 -28.89 11.02
C PRO A 94 -13.81 -27.60 10.58
N ASN A 95 -13.35 -27.53 9.33
CA ASN A 95 -12.42 -26.48 8.86
C ASN A 95 -13.11 -25.17 8.48
N GLY A 96 -14.42 -25.21 8.19
CA GLY A 96 -15.18 -24.05 7.73
C GLY A 96 -14.76 -23.58 6.34
N TYR A 97 -15.02 -22.31 6.02
CA TYR A 97 -14.65 -21.67 4.76
C TYR A 97 -13.97 -20.32 5.02
N LEU A 98 -12.68 -20.19 4.69
CA LEU A 98 -11.90 -18.95 4.79
C LEU A 98 -12.00 -18.21 6.15
N GLY A 99 -12.14 -18.97 7.24
CA GLY A 99 -12.25 -18.46 8.61
C GLY A 99 -13.68 -18.41 9.17
N PHE A 100 -14.70 -18.61 8.33
CA PHE A 100 -16.09 -18.75 8.76
C PHE A 100 -16.39 -20.20 9.13
N LYS A 101 -17.06 -20.42 10.26
CA LYS A 101 -17.45 -21.75 10.76
C LYS A 101 -18.79 -22.17 10.16
N PRO A 102 -19.12 -23.47 10.16
CA PRO A 102 -20.48 -23.91 9.87
C PRO A 102 -21.53 -23.15 10.68
N GLY A 103 -22.61 -22.74 10.01
CA GLY A 103 -23.67 -21.90 10.59
C GLY A 103 -23.39 -20.39 10.58
N ASP A 104 -22.17 -19.94 10.31
CA ASP A 104 -21.87 -18.51 10.17
C ASP A 104 -22.41 -17.98 8.82
N THR A 105 -23.00 -16.78 8.84
CA THR A 105 -23.29 -16.01 7.63
C THR A 105 -22.00 -15.36 7.12
N ILE A 106 -21.70 -15.54 5.83
CA ILE A 106 -20.57 -14.87 5.18
C ILE A 106 -20.98 -13.44 4.85
N ASN A 107 -20.56 -12.47 5.66
CA ASN A 107 -20.93 -11.05 5.53
C ASN A 107 -20.03 -10.23 4.58
N ASP A 108 -18.94 -10.82 4.11
CA ASP A 108 -18.11 -10.25 3.06
C ASP A 108 -18.59 -10.74 1.70
N HIS A 109 -19.06 -9.84 0.85
CA HIS A 109 -19.74 -10.17 -0.42
C HIS A 109 -18.80 -10.84 -1.44
N ASP A 110 -17.51 -10.53 -1.45
CA ASP A 110 -16.53 -11.19 -2.33
C ASP A 110 -16.31 -12.65 -1.88
N ILE A 111 -16.16 -12.87 -0.57
CA ILE A 111 -16.02 -14.22 0.02
C ILE A 111 -17.32 -15.03 -0.18
N ALA A 112 -18.47 -14.39 0.00
CA ALA A 112 -19.78 -14.99 -0.20
C ALA A 112 -19.96 -15.46 -1.65
N LEU A 113 -19.64 -14.61 -2.63
CA LEU A 113 -19.69 -15.00 -4.04
C LEU A 113 -18.73 -16.16 -4.30
N GLY A 114 -17.49 -16.10 -3.81
CA GLY A 114 -16.52 -17.18 -3.96
C GLY A 114 -17.03 -18.53 -3.42
N TYR A 115 -17.73 -18.51 -2.28
CA TYR A 115 -18.36 -19.71 -1.70
C TYR A 115 -19.44 -20.28 -2.62
N VAL A 116 -20.36 -19.45 -3.10
CA VAL A 116 -21.44 -19.88 -4.01
C VAL A 116 -20.89 -20.41 -5.33
N LEU A 117 -19.91 -19.73 -5.95
CA LEU A 117 -19.31 -20.17 -7.22
C LEU A 117 -18.57 -21.51 -7.09
N THR A 118 -18.08 -21.85 -5.90
CA THR A 118 -17.31 -23.06 -5.62
C THR A 118 -18.22 -24.25 -5.31
N PHE A 119 -19.22 -24.07 -4.44
CA PHE A 119 -20.00 -25.19 -3.91
C PHE A 119 -21.45 -25.24 -4.40
N TYR A 120 -21.99 -24.13 -4.89
CA TYR A 120 -23.41 -23.99 -5.25
C TYR A 120 -23.60 -23.27 -6.58
N SER A 121 -22.71 -23.51 -7.54
CA SER A 121 -22.73 -22.82 -8.85
C SER A 121 -24.06 -22.97 -9.59
N GLN A 122 -24.77 -24.08 -9.38
CA GLN A 122 -26.10 -24.35 -9.94
C GLN A 122 -27.18 -23.32 -9.52
N LEU A 123 -26.97 -22.60 -8.42
CA LEU A 123 -27.87 -21.51 -7.99
C LEU A 123 -27.68 -20.24 -8.83
N LEU A 124 -26.64 -20.17 -9.65
CA LEU A 124 -26.33 -19.06 -10.55
C LEU A 124 -26.32 -19.58 -12.01
N PRO A 125 -27.48 -19.77 -12.65
CA PRO A 125 -27.56 -20.39 -13.99
C PRO A 125 -26.71 -19.69 -15.05
N SER A 126 -26.59 -18.36 -14.99
CA SER A 126 -25.75 -17.57 -15.90
C SER A 126 -24.26 -17.90 -15.76
N PHE A 127 -23.80 -18.28 -14.57
CA PHE A 127 -22.44 -18.73 -14.33
C PHE A 127 -22.28 -20.23 -14.65
N ALA A 128 -23.21 -21.07 -14.20
CA ALA A 128 -23.15 -22.52 -14.41
C ALA A 128 -23.17 -22.92 -15.91
N SER A 129 -23.80 -22.09 -16.76
CA SER A 129 -23.83 -22.29 -18.21
C SER A 129 -22.58 -21.81 -18.95
N LEU A 130 -21.65 -21.11 -18.27
CA LEU A 130 -20.40 -20.70 -18.88
C LEU A 130 -19.51 -21.91 -19.21
N PRO A 131 -18.68 -21.83 -20.27
CA PRO A 131 -17.62 -22.81 -20.49
C PRO A 131 -16.71 -22.95 -19.26
N VAL A 132 -16.21 -24.16 -19.00
CA VAL A 132 -15.39 -24.48 -17.81
C VAL A 132 -14.21 -23.52 -17.65
N ALA A 133 -13.54 -23.15 -18.75
CA ALA A 133 -12.45 -22.18 -18.73
C ALA A 133 -12.90 -20.79 -18.23
N GLN A 134 -14.06 -20.31 -18.68
CA GLN A 134 -14.61 -19.03 -18.21
C GLN A 134 -15.07 -19.10 -16.75
N GLN A 135 -15.62 -20.25 -16.32
CA GLN A 135 -15.93 -20.46 -14.90
C GLN A 135 -14.67 -20.36 -14.02
N ALA A 136 -13.55 -20.92 -14.48
CA ALA A 136 -12.27 -20.83 -13.77
C ALA A 136 -11.78 -19.38 -13.69
N SER A 137 -11.83 -18.62 -14.79
CA SER A 137 -11.47 -17.19 -14.80
C SER A 137 -12.34 -16.37 -13.85
N VAL A 138 -13.66 -16.60 -13.84
CA VAL A 138 -14.58 -15.91 -12.93
C VAL A 138 -14.29 -16.27 -11.47
N ARG A 139 -14.07 -17.55 -11.13
CA ARG A 139 -13.67 -17.95 -9.77
C ARG A 139 -12.36 -17.29 -9.34
N PHE A 140 -11.40 -17.18 -10.24
CA PHE A 140 -10.14 -16.49 -9.97
C PHE A 140 -10.36 -15.04 -9.55
N THR A 141 -11.27 -14.29 -10.21
CA THR A 141 -11.55 -12.89 -9.84
C THR A 141 -12.07 -12.71 -8.40
N GLN A 142 -12.66 -13.75 -7.81
CA GLN A 142 -13.21 -13.76 -6.46
C GLN A 142 -12.25 -14.33 -5.41
N SER A 143 -11.01 -14.61 -5.79
CA SER A 143 -9.99 -15.09 -4.87
C SER A 143 -9.50 -13.96 -3.97
N LYS A 144 -9.11 -14.29 -2.73
CA LYS A 144 -8.55 -13.32 -1.78
C LYS A 144 -7.12 -12.94 -2.17
N MET A 145 -6.99 -11.97 -3.07
CA MET A 145 -5.68 -11.51 -3.58
C MET A 145 -4.92 -10.64 -2.58
N ALA A 146 -5.61 -10.08 -1.58
CA ALA A 146 -5.08 -9.11 -0.60
C ALA A 146 -4.27 -7.96 -1.25
N PHE A 147 -4.64 -7.60 -2.48
CA PHE A 147 -3.97 -6.57 -3.26
C PHE A 147 -4.56 -5.21 -2.91
N ASN A 148 -3.71 -4.29 -2.46
CA ASN A 148 -4.09 -2.90 -2.21
C ASN A 148 -3.59 -2.01 -3.35
N HIS A 149 -4.50 -1.60 -4.22
CA HIS A 149 -4.16 -0.78 -5.38
C HIS A 149 -3.58 0.59 -4.97
N GLY A 150 -4.07 1.16 -3.86
CA GLY A 150 -3.56 2.41 -3.29
C GLY A 150 -2.07 2.34 -2.95
N TRP A 151 -1.62 1.21 -2.39
CA TRP A 151 -0.21 0.98 -2.10
C TRP A 151 0.66 0.95 -3.34
N LEU A 152 0.16 0.40 -4.46
CA LEU A 152 0.89 0.40 -5.73
C LEU A 152 0.98 1.81 -6.30
N VAL A 153 -0.14 2.51 -6.48
CA VAL A 153 -0.17 3.82 -7.15
C VAL A 153 0.55 4.93 -6.37
N GLN A 154 0.89 4.64 -5.12
CA GLN A 154 1.68 5.50 -4.26
C GLN A 154 3.09 4.94 -3.99
N ALA A 155 3.45 3.79 -4.56
CA ALA A 155 4.71 3.09 -4.30
C ALA A 155 5.04 2.92 -2.80
N GLU A 156 4.00 2.73 -1.98
CA GLU A 156 4.04 2.75 -0.52
C GLU A 156 4.52 1.41 0.04
N ALA A 157 3.97 0.30 -0.46
CA ALA A 157 4.29 -1.04 0.05
C ALA A 157 5.50 -1.66 -0.65
N PRO A 158 6.28 -2.51 0.06
CA PRO A 158 7.26 -3.36 -0.59
C PRO A 158 6.57 -4.45 -1.45
N PRO A 159 7.25 -4.96 -2.51
CA PRO A 159 6.73 -5.95 -3.45
C PRO A 159 5.99 -7.12 -2.81
N LYS A 160 6.52 -7.75 -1.75
CA LYS A 160 5.87 -8.91 -1.14
C LYS A 160 4.54 -8.57 -0.47
N ALA A 161 4.48 -7.46 0.27
CA ALA A 161 3.22 -7.05 0.90
C ALA A 161 2.18 -6.64 -0.14
N LEU A 162 2.63 -6.09 -1.27
CA LEU A 162 1.76 -5.66 -2.34
C LEU A 162 1.23 -6.83 -3.17
N PHE A 163 2.12 -7.71 -3.63
CA PHE A 163 1.81 -8.71 -4.65
C PHE A 163 1.89 -10.15 -4.16
N GLY A 164 2.40 -10.42 -2.95
CA GLY A 164 2.73 -11.78 -2.53
C GLY A 164 1.54 -12.73 -2.49
N ALA A 165 0.40 -12.30 -1.92
CA ALA A 165 -0.82 -13.09 -1.91
C ALA A 165 -1.41 -13.23 -3.33
N PHE A 166 -1.42 -12.15 -4.11
CA PHE A 166 -1.88 -12.17 -5.49
C PHE A 166 -1.07 -13.13 -6.37
N LYS A 167 0.27 -13.04 -6.32
CA LYS A 167 1.19 -13.93 -7.04
C LYS A 167 0.99 -15.39 -6.62
N SER A 168 0.75 -15.64 -5.33
CA SER A 168 0.40 -16.98 -4.85
C SER A 168 -0.87 -17.49 -5.52
N VAL A 169 -1.94 -16.70 -5.53
CA VAL A 169 -3.23 -17.07 -6.18
C VAL A 169 -3.05 -17.34 -7.67
N ILE A 170 -2.31 -16.49 -8.39
CA ILE A 170 -1.99 -16.69 -9.81
C ILE A 170 -1.28 -18.04 -10.01
N SER A 171 -0.25 -18.30 -9.22
CA SER A 171 0.60 -19.48 -9.36
C SER A 171 -0.12 -20.77 -8.98
N THR A 172 -0.92 -20.77 -7.91
CA THR A 172 -1.67 -21.96 -7.46
C THR A 172 -2.93 -22.19 -8.27
N GLY A 173 -3.58 -21.12 -8.75
CA GLY A 173 -4.81 -21.20 -9.54
C GLY A 173 -4.59 -21.46 -11.02
N GLY A 174 -3.34 -21.42 -11.50
CA GLY A 174 -3.02 -21.55 -12.93
C GLY A 174 -3.59 -20.40 -13.76
N ALA A 175 -3.72 -19.20 -13.16
CA ALA A 175 -4.31 -18.05 -13.83
C ALA A 175 -3.40 -17.53 -14.93
N THR A 176 -3.99 -17.20 -16.08
CA THR A 176 -3.28 -16.66 -17.24
C THR A 176 -3.24 -15.13 -17.20
N PRO A 177 -2.39 -14.45 -18.00
CA PRO A 177 -2.43 -12.98 -18.09
C PRO A 177 -3.84 -12.44 -18.43
N PRO A 178 -4.61 -13.04 -19.37
CA PRO A 178 -6.00 -12.62 -19.58
C PRO A 178 -6.92 -12.72 -18.37
N ASP A 179 -6.66 -13.64 -17.42
CA ASP A 179 -7.43 -13.76 -16.18
C ASP A 179 -7.08 -12.65 -15.19
N VAL A 180 -5.79 -12.31 -15.09
CA VAL A 180 -5.32 -11.16 -14.31
C VAL A 180 -5.92 -9.86 -14.85
N ALA A 181 -5.92 -9.67 -16.17
CA ALA A 181 -6.57 -8.52 -16.79
C ALA A 181 -8.10 -8.53 -16.60
N LEU A 182 -8.76 -9.70 -16.65
CA LEU A 182 -10.19 -9.81 -16.36
C LEU A 182 -10.53 -9.39 -14.92
N TYR A 183 -9.69 -9.74 -13.94
CA TYR A 183 -9.85 -9.28 -12.56
C TYR A 183 -9.90 -7.74 -12.47
N PHE A 184 -9.04 -7.04 -13.21
CA PHE A 184 -9.04 -5.58 -13.25
C PHE A 184 -10.22 -4.99 -14.00
N VAL A 185 -10.70 -5.65 -15.06
CA VAL A 185 -11.96 -5.25 -15.71
C VAL A 185 -13.12 -5.39 -14.73
N HIS A 186 -13.22 -6.51 -14.02
CA HIS A 186 -14.23 -6.72 -12.99
C HIS A 186 -14.18 -5.62 -11.93
N TRP A 187 -13.00 -5.35 -11.37
CA TRP A 187 -12.81 -4.27 -10.39
C TRP A 187 -13.27 -2.90 -10.93
N LEU A 188 -12.93 -2.59 -12.18
CA LEU A 188 -13.35 -1.35 -12.82
C LEU A 188 -14.88 -1.27 -12.96
N THR A 189 -15.53 -2.38 -13.35
CA THR A 189 -16.99 -2.44 -13.48
C THR A 189 -17.72 -2.39 -12.14
N ASP A 190 -17.20 -3.06 -11.11
CA ASP A 190 -17.76 -3.01 -9.76
C ASP A 190 -17.68 -1.58 -9.19
N LEU A 191 -16.52 -0.95 -9.32
CA LEU A 191 -16.34 0.42 -8.85
C LEU A 191 -17.20 1.43 -9.65
N ALA A 192 -17.41 1.20 -10.95
CA ALA A 192 -18.35 1.98 -11.76
C ALA A 192 -19.80 1.82 -11.28
N GLY A 193 -20.20 0.60 -10.91
CA GLY A 193 -21.55 0.25 -10.46
C GLY A 193 -21.81 0.50 -8.97
N ALA A 194 -20.81 0.94 -8.20
CA ALA A 194 -20.91 1.12 -6.75
C ALA A 194 -21.89 2.22 -6.30
N GLU A 195 -22.49 2.99 -7.23
CA GLU A 195 -23.56 3.92 -6.92
C GLU A 195 -24.86 3.50 -7.62
N PRO A 196 -26.00 3.49 -6.91
CA PRO A 196 -27.28 3.04 -7.46
C PRO A 196 -27.88 4.10 -8.39
N THR A 197 -27.25 4.33 -9.53
CA THR A 197 -27.73 5.21 -10.60
C THR A 197 -27.76 4.41 -11.91
N PRO A 198 -28.78 3.55 -12.10
CA PRO A 198 -28.80 2.55 -13.18
C PRO A 198 -28.74 3.12 -14.60
N LEU A 199 -28.90 4.44 -14.77
CA LEU A 199 -28.88 5.12 -16.07
C LEU A 199 -27.71 6.08 -16.27
N GLU A 200 -26.90 6.34 -15.23
CA GLU A 200 -25.77 7.29 -15.31
C GLU A 200 -24.41 6.57 -15.42
N GLY A 201 -24.42 5.23 -15.38
CA GLY A 201 -23.25 4.39 -15.68
C GLY A 201 -22.06 4.71 -14.77
N SER A 202 -20.87 4.84 -15.36
CA SER A 202 -19.60 5.06 -14.65
C SER A 202 -19.40 6.49 -14.12
N GLU A 203 -20.47 7.23 -13.85
CA GLU A 203 -20.40 8.66 -13.46
C GLU A 203 -19.58 8.90 -12.20
N LYS A 204 -19.52 7.93 -11.29
CA LYS A 204 -18.65 7.96 -10.12
C LYS A 204 -17.19 8.29 -10.47
N PHE A 205 -16.65 7.69 -11.54
CA PHE A 205 -15.29 7.97 -12.02
C PHE A 205 -15.10 9.40 -12.49
N VAL A 206 -16.16 10.00 -13.00
CA VAL A 206 -16.12 11.32 -13.63
C VAL A 206 -16.31 12.44 -12.61
N LEU A 207 -17.26 12.28 -11.69
CA LEU A 207 -17.65 13.36 -10.79
C LEU A 207 -16.98 13.29 -9.41
N LYS A 208 -16.74 12.07 -8.91
CA LYS A 208 -16.34 11.81 -7.52
C LYS A 208 -14.91 11.30 -7.40
N PHE A 209 -14.39 10.64 -8.42
CA PHE A 209 -13.01 10.15 -8.42
C PHE A 209 -12.06 11.21 -9.00
N PRO A 210 -10.94 11.54 -8.32
CA PRO A 210 -9.96 12.42 -8.92
C PRO A 210 -9.35 11.78 -10.17
N HIS A 211 -9.44 12.47 -11.32
CA HIS A 211 -9.03 11.91 -12.62
C HIS A 211 -7.59 11.38 -12.61
N LYS A 212 -6.64 12.13 -12.03
CA LYS A 212 -5.24 11.71 -11.88
C LYS A 212 -5.06 10.40 -11.10
N VAL A 213 -5.94 10.16 -10.13
CA VAL A 213 -5.93 8.91 -9.37
C VAL A 213 -6.41 7.79 -10.31
N LEU A 214 -7.55 7.94 -10.98
CA LEU A 214 -8.03 6.93 -11.95
C LEU A 214 -6.98 6.62 -13.04
N ASP A 215 -6.34 7.63 -13.60
CA ASP A 215 -5.28 7.44 -14.60
C ASP A 215 -4.11 6.61 -14.07
N SER A 216 -3.68 6.88 -12.83
CA SER A 216 -2.62 6.11 -12.18
C SER A 216 -3.06 4.66 -11.97
N PHE A 217 -4.33 4.43 -11.65
CA PHE A 217 -4.90 3.09 -11.54
C PHE A 217 -4.89 2.37 -12.89
N ILE A 218 -5.44 2.98 -13.95
CA ILE A 218 -5.53 2.38 -15.28
C ILE A 218 -4.14 2.04 -15.83
N ARG A 219 -3.19 2.98 -15.73
CA ARG A 219 -1.79 2.75 -16.17
C ARG A 219 -1.17 1.55 -15.48
N SER A 220 -1.39 1.42 -14.18
CA SER A 220 -0.78 0.32 -13.41
C SER A 220 -1.24 -1.07 -13.86
N PHE A 221 -2.42 -1.21 -14.49
CA PHE A 221 -2.92 -2.52 -14.93
C PHE A 221 -2.00 -3.17 -15.98
N GLY A 222 -1.42 -2.39 -16.90
CA GLY A 222 -0.48 -2.90 -17.90
C GLY A 222 0.77 -3.53 -17.28
N VAL A 223 1.22 -2.96 -16.16
CA VAL A 223 2.35 -3.49 -15.40
C VAL A 223 1.94 -4.69 -14.56
N ILE A 224 0.82 -4.63 -13.84
CA ILE A 224 0.38 -5.72 -12.96
C ILE A 224 0.06 -7.00 -13.74
N ASN A 225 -0.42 -6.88 -14.99
CA ASN A 225 -0.64 -8.04 -15.86
C ASN A 225 0.62 -8.91 -16.02
N GLN A 226 1.80 -8.32 -15.87
CA GLN A 226 3.08 -9.02 -15.94
C GLN A 226 3.34 -9.91 -14.71
N LEU A 227 2.57 -9.81 -13.62
CA LEU A 227 2.67 -10.74 -12.48
C LEU A 227 2.42 -12.18 -12.86
N ALA A 228 1.77 -12.47 -13.99
CA ALA A 228 1.64 -13.83 -14.49
C ALA A 228 3.00 -14.46 -14.84
N VAL A 229 3.95 -13.67 -15.34
CA VAL A 229 5.21 -14.17 -15.93
C VAL A 229 6.47 -13.62 -15.27
N ARG A 230 6.38 -12.54 -14.48
CA ARG A 230 7.49 -11.92 -13.74
C ARG A 230 7.30 -12.08 -12.24
N SER A 231 8.38 -11.87 -11.48
CA SER A 231 8.35 -11.83 -10.02
C SER A 231 7.70 -10.54 -9.50
N GLU A 232 7.29 -10.55 -8.22
CA GLU A 232 6.72 -9.38 -7.55
C GLU A 232 7.65 -8.16 -7.65
N THR A 233 8.96 -8.37 -7.47
CA THR A 233 9.96 -7.30 -7.48
C THR A 233 10.17 -6.71 -8.87
N GLU A 234 10.27 -7.54 -9.90
CA GLU A 234 10.44 -7.10 -11.28
C GLU A 234 9.24 -6.28 -11.80
N VAL A 235 8.03 -6.69 -11.43
CA VAL A 235 6.81 -5.94 -11.77
C VAL A 235 6.80 -4.59 -11.08
N PHE A 236 7.13 -4.54 -9.79
CA PHE A 236 7.17 -3.28 -9.06
C PHE A 236 8.25 -2.34 -9.59
N GLU A 237 9.43 -2.86 -9.94
CA GLU A 237 10.50 -2.06 -10.54
C GLU A 237 10.09 -1.45 -11.88
N ALA A 238 9.48 -2.25 -12.77
CA ALA A 238 8.96 -1.76 -14.05
C ALA A 238 7.91 -0.65 -13.86
N TYR A 239 7.06 -0.78 -12.84
CA TYR A 239 6.09 0.26 -12.49
C TYR A 239 6.78 1.56 -12.06
N LEU A 240 7.81 1.47 -11.21
CA LEU A 240 8.59 2.63 -10.77
C LEU A 240 9.32 3.32 -11.93
N GLU A 241 9.87 2.54 -12.86
CA GLU A 241 10.51 3.05 -14.07
C GLU A 241 9.51 3.82 -14.94
N GLU A 242 8.33 3.26 -15.18
CA GLU A 242 7.28 3.90 -15.97
C GLU A 242 6.85 5.23 -15.33
N CYS A 243 6.64 5.23 -14.01
CA CYS A 243 6.32 6.44 -13.26
C CYS A 243 7.42 7.49 -13.36
N TRP A 244 8.69 7.10 -13.27
CA TRP A 244 9.82 8.02 -13.41
C TRP A 244 9.90 8.64 -14.81
N LEU A 245 9.73 7.81 -15.86
CA LEU A 245 9.71 8.28 -17.24
C LEU A 245 8.53 9.21 -17.54
N GLY A 246 7.41 9.03 -16.82
CA GLY A 246 6.24 9.91 -16.87
C GLY A 246 6.42 11.27 -16.18
N LEU A 247 7.50 11.49 -15.42
CA LEU A 247 7.72 12.77 -14.73
C LEU A 247 7.98 13.92 -15.72
N PRO A 248 7.46 15.12 -15.47
CA PRO A 248 7.76 16.29 -16.30
C PRO A 248 9.26 16.59 -16.35
N LYS A 249 9.74 17.10 -17.49
CA LYS A 249 11.15 17.48 -17.68
C LYS A 249 11.68 18.47 -16.65
N SER A 250 10.83 19.40 -16.23
CA SER A 250 11.14 20.38 -15.20
C SER A 250 11.34 19.79 -13.80
N VAL A 251 10.93 18.54 -13.57
CA VAL A 251 11.12 17.83 -12.30
C VAL A 251 12.47 17.11 -12.31
N THR A 252 12.78 16.37 -13.38
CA THR A 252 14.02 15.59 -13.47
C THR A 252 15.26 16.46 -13.68
N LEU A 253 15.14 17.62 -14.34
CA LEU A 253 16.23 18.58 -14.52
C LEU A 253 16.83 19.07 -13.19
N ALA A 254 16.00 19.19 -12.14
CA ALA A 254 16.46 19.67 -10.83
C ALA A 254 17.46 18.73 -10.14
N SER A 255 17.57 17.48 -10.59
CA SER A 255 18.52 16.50 -10.04
C SER A 255 19.93 16.63 -10.62
N SER A 256 20.10 17.23 -11.80
CA SER A 256 21.38 17.32 -12.48
C SER A 256 22.10 18.60 -12.09
N LEU A 257 22.98 18.51 -11.09
CA LEU A 257 23.84 19.64 -10.67
C LEU A 257 24.66 20.23 -11.83
N ASN A 258 24.88 19.46 -12.91
CA ASN A 258 25.71 19.84 -14.06
C ASN A 258 24.95 19.87 -15.40
N GLY A 259 23.62 19.76 -15.42
CA GLY A 259 22.82 19.89 -16.65
C GLY A 259 22.94 18.79 -17.73
N GLU A 260 23.93 17.90 -17.68
CA GLU A 260 24.22 16.98 -18.81
C GLU A 260 23.40 15.67 -18.85
N HIS A 261 22.65 15.31 -17.79
CA HIS A 261 21.90 14.04 -17.73
C HIS A 261 20.44 14.20 -17.32
N ALA A 262 19.79 15.26 -17.79
CA ALA A 262 18.36 15.46 -17.63
C ALA A 262 17.59 14.25 -18.17
N HIS A 263 16.80 13.58 -17.31
CA HIS A 263 16.01 12.35 -17.59
C HIS A 263 16.72 11.01 -17.60
N SER A 264 17.98 10.92 -17.15
CA SER A 264 18.50 9.59 -16.87
C SER A 264 17.67 8.90 -15.77
N MET A 265 17.40 7.62 -15.95
CA MET A 265 16.78 6.80 -14.90
C MET A 265 17.73 6.75 -13.69
N PRO A 266 17.24 6.81 -12.44
CA PRO A 266 18.11 6.70 -11.28
C PRO A 266 18.90 5.39 -11.32
N THR A 267 20.17 5.47 -10.93
CA THR A 267 21.08 4.32 -10.83
C THR A 267 21.74 4.31 -9.46
N GLY A 268 22.28 3.16 -9.07
CA GLY A 268 22.94 2.98 -7.77
C GLY A 268 21.99 2.58 -6.64
N THR A 269 22.55 2.43 -5.45
CA THR A 269 21.85 1.86 -4.28
C THR A 269 20.62 2.65 -3.84
N SER A 270 20.58 3.97 -4.12
CA SER A 270 19.46 4.84 -3.77
C SER A 270 18.38 4.94 -4.86
N ALA A 271 18.53 4.28 -6.01
CA ALA A 271 17.64 4.43 -7.17
C ALA A 271 16.17 4.11 -6.82
N ILE A 272 15.94 2.97 -6.16
CA ILE A 272 14.59 2.52 -5.80
C ILE A 272 13.94 3.46 -4.79
N ALA A 273 14.66 3.86 -3.74
CA ALA A 273 14.15 4.81 -2.77
C ALA A 273 13.74 6.14 -3.43
N LEU A 274 14.58 6.69 -4.30
CA LEU A 274 14.29 7.93 -5.02
C LEU A 274 13.06 7.81 -5.92
N MET A 275 12.95 6.73 -6.72
CA MET A 275 11.78 6.52 -7.57
C MET A 275 10.50 6.36 -6.75
N ARG A 276 10.52 5.55 -5.69
CA ARG A 276 9.37 5.38 -4.79
C ARG A 276 8.93 6.69 -4.16
N LEU A 277 9.87 7.48 -3.62
CA LEU A 277 9.56 8.76 -2.99
C LEU A 277 9.02 9.80 -4.00
N ALA A 278 9.51 9.78 -5.24
CA ALA A 278 8.96 10.63 -6.31
C ALA A 278 7.51 10.27 -6.65
N VAL A 279 7.17 8.97 -6.66
CA VAL A 279 5.76 8.53 -6.80
C VAL A 279 4.92 8.99 -5.60
N GLN A 280 5.43 8.83 -4.37
CA GLN A 280 4.74 9.26 -3.14
C GLN A 280 4.42 10.76 -3.10
N ALA A 281 5.28 11.60 -3.69
CA ALA A 281 5.09 13.04 -3.73
C ALA A 281 3.93 13.49 -4.64
N GLN A 282 3.57 12.69 -5.66
CA GLN A 282 2.45 12.82 -6.62
C GLN A 282 2.34 14.09 -7.48
N VAL A 283 2.67 15.28 -6.96
CA VAL A 283 2.57 16.56 -7.67
C VAL A 283 3.95 17.11 -7.99
N SER A 284 4.10 17.76 -9.14
CA SER A 284 5.40 18.16 -9.71
C SER A 284 6.25 19.02 -8.78
N ASP A 285 5.64 19.95 -8.04
CA ASP A 285 6.38 20.81 -7.11
C ASP A 285 6.90 20.04 -5.90
N ASN A 286 6.10 19.10 -5.37
CA ASN A 286 6.53 18.21 -4.30
C ASN A 286 7.62 17.26 -4.78
N GLN A 287 7.48 16.71 -5.99
CA GLN A 287 8.47 15.83 -6.60
C GLN A 287 9.81 16.56 -6.78
N ARG A 288 9.79 17.78 -7.31
CA ARG A 288 11.00 18.60 -7.50
C ARG A 288 11.68 18.89 -6.17
N ALA A 289 10.93 19.37 -5.18
CA ALA A 289 11.47 19.68 -3.85
C ALA A 289 12.03 18.42 -3.15
N LEU A 290 11.34 17.29 -3.26
CA LEU A 290 11.76 16.02 -2.69
C LEU A 290 13.04 15.50 -3.35
N ILE A 291 13.12 15.49 -4.67
CA ILE A 291 14.30 15.01 -5.40
C ILE A 291 15.51 15.87 -5.04
N PHE A 292 15.34 17.19 -4.98
CA PHE A 292 16.41 18.11 -4.56
C PHE A 292 16.82 17.91 -3.09
N ALA A 293 15.87 17.67 -2.19
CA ALA A 293 16.17 17.39 -0.79
C ALA A 293 16.90 16.06 -0.61
N PHE A 294 16.52 15.03 -1.38
CA PHE A 294 17.09 13.69 -1.30
C PHE A 294 18.58 13.67 -1.66
N THR A 295 19.00 14.40 -2.71
CA THR A 295 20.43 14.48 -3.11
C THR A 295 21.31 15.22 -2.10
N ARG A 296 20.71 15.96 -1.17
CA ARG A 296 21.40 16.74 -0.13
C ARG A 296 21.20 16.16 1.27
N LEU A 297 20.60 14.98 1.36
CA LEU A 297 20.32 14.33 2.63
C LEU A 297 21.62 13.89 3.30
N HIS A 298 21.66 13.91 4.62
CA HIS A 298 22.84 13.46 5.37
C HIS A 298 23.07 11.96 5.08
N PRO A 299 24.33 11.49 4.89
CA PRO A 299 24.58 10.12 4.41
C PRO A 299 23.91 8.98 5.20
N PRO A 300 23.84 8.99 6.55
CA PRO A 300 23.12 7.99 7.33
C PRO A 300 21.61 7.94 7.04
N ASP A 301 20.97 9.08 6.81
CA ASP A 301 19.54 9.14 6.49
C ASP A 301 19.29 8.66 5.06
N LEU A 302 20.16 9.08 4.12
CA LEU A 302 20.15 8.60 2.74
C LEU A 302 20.31 7.07 2.68
N HIS A 303 21.29 6.54 3.41
CA HIS A 303 21.54 5.10 3.46
C HIS A 303 20.36 4.33 4.08
N THR A 304 19.79 4.85 5.17
CA THR A 304 18.60 4.25 5.80
C THR A 304 17.43 4.17 4.82
N LEU A 305 17.12 5.25 4.11
CA LEU A 305 16.05 5.27 3.11
C LEU A 305 16.36 4.36 1.92
N ALA A 306 17.60 4.41 1.40
CA ALA A 306 18.05 3.60 0.27
C ALA A 306 17.88 2.11 0.56
N ASP A 307 18.39 1.64 1.70
CA ASP A 307 18.35 0.24 2.06
C ASP A 307 16.92 -0.22 2.36
N GLU A 308 16.20 0.48 3.24
CA GLU A 308 14.88 0.03 3.70
C GLU A 308 13.82 0.09 2.60
N MET A 309 13.85 1.10 1.74
CA MET A 309 12.92 1.16 0.60
C MET A 309 13.31 0.23 -0.56
N ALA A 310 14.54 -0.29 -0.59
CA ALA A 310 14.98 -1.32 -1.54
C ALA A 310 14.70 -2.75 -1.03
N ARG A 311 14.23 -2.95 0.20
CA ARG A 311 13.82 -4.28 0.68
C ARG A 311 12.52 -4.73 0.03
N THR A 312 12.55 -5.90 -0.60
CA THR A 312 11.42 -6.44 -1.36
C THR A 312 10.40 -7.15 -0.47
N GLY A 313 10.87 -7.72 0.65
CA GLY A 313 10.12 -8.64 1.49
C GLY A 313 9.89 -10.01 0.82
N ALA A 314 10.41 -10.22 -0.38
CA ALA A 314 10.28 -11.46 -1.14
C ALA A 314 11.64 -12.16 -1.13
N ALA A 315 11.73 -13.28 -0.39
CA ALA A 315 12.97 -14.03 -0.26
C ALA A 315 13.56 -14.39 -1.62
N GLY A 316 14.86 -14.15 -1.79
CA GLY A 316 15.59 -14.40 -3.04
C GLY A 316 15.33 -13.39 -4.18
N GLN A 317 14.51 -12.36 -3.97
CA GLN A 317 14.29 -11.31 -4.97
C GLN A 317 14.99 -10.01 -4.57
N ALA A 318 15.59 -9.35 -5.56
CA ALA A 318 16.21 -8.03 -5.44
C ALA A 318 15.89 -7.20 -6.68
N TYR A 319 15.95 -5.88 -6.54
CA TYR A 319 15.80 -4.96 -7.66
C TYR A 319 17.05 -5.00 -8.54
N GLN A 320 16.86 -4.88 -9.86
CA GLN A 320 17.98 -4.83 -10.79
C GLN A 320 18.77 -3.52 -10.65
N ARG A 321 18.09 -2.40 -10.35
CA ARG A 321 18.71 -1.08 -10.22
C ARG A 321 19.36 -0.81 -8.87
N SER A 322 18.98 -1.56 -7.85
CA SER A 322 19.53 -1.42 -6.51
C SER A 322 19.76 -2.79 -5.90
N LEU A 323 21.04 -3.15 -5.78
CA LEU A 323 21.43 -4.28 -4.95
C LEU A 323 21.49 -3.78 -3.49
N PRO A 324 20.70 -4.36 -2.57
CA PRO A 324 20.75 -3.96 -1.18
C PRO A 324 22.15 -4.21 -0.61
N SER A 325 22.60 -3.31 0.26
CA SER A 325 23.86 -3.46 1.00
C SER A 325 23.85 -4.69 1.92
N THR A 326 22.66 -5.06 2.39
CA THR A 326 22.42 -6.07 3.42
C THR A 326 21.18 -6.89 3.09
N HIS A 327 21.32 -8.21 3.10
CA HIS A 327 20.21 -9.13 2.90
C HIS A 327 19.41 -9.35 4.20
N GLY A 328 18.23 -9.94 4.08
CA GLY A 328 17.33 -10.25 5.20
C GLY A 328 16.11 -9.33 5.30
N GLY A 329 15.25 -9.65 6.26
CA GLY A 329 14.01 -8.93 6.53
C GLY A 329 13.72 -8.79 8.04
N PRO A 330 12.49 -8.42 8.41
CA PRO A 330 11.36 -8.16 7.52
C PRO A 330 11.54 -6.88 6.71
N ALA A 331 10.85 -6.79 5.57
CA ALA A 331 10.63 -5.51 4.91
C ALA A 331 9.67 -4.66 5.75
N ILE A 332 9.87 -3.34 5.77
CA ILE A 332 9.06 -2.42 6.56
C ILE A 332 8.14 -1.64 5.62
N LEU A 333 6.84 -1.73 5.84
CA LEU A 333 5.83 -0.89 5.23
C LEU A 333 5.50 0.27 6.18
N VAL A 334 5.91 1.49 5.84
CA VAL A 334 5.49 2.69 6.58
C VAL A 334 4.14 3.18 6.03
N TYR A 335 3.05 2.77 6.67
CA TYR A 335 1.70 3.07 6.23
C TYR A 335 1.32 4.53 6.55
N TYR A 336 0.80 5.22 5.54
CA TYR A 336 0.62 6.66 5.37
C TYR A 336 1.86 7.50 5.02
N SER A 337 2.98 6.89 4.59
CA SER A 337 4.14 7.67 4.13
C SER A 337 3.84 8.63 2.97
N PRO A 338 2.98 8.32 1.98
CA PRO A 338 2.67 9.25 0.90
C PRO A 338 1.88 10.48 1.38
N ALA A 339 0.95 10.30 2.33
CA ALA A 339 0.23 11.41 2.93
C ALA A 339 1.17 12.32 3.72
N PHE A 340 2.06 11.72 4.52
CA PHE A 340 3.09 12.43 5.28
C PHE A 340 4.06 13.23 4.41
N ILE A 341 4.55 12.65 3.31
CA ILE A 341 5.44 13.36 2.38
C ILE A 341 4.70 14.55 1.74
N ARG A 342 3.44 14.36 1.32
CA ARG A 342 2.67 15.43 0.68
C ARG A 342 2.31 16.58 1.63
N SER A 343 2.11 16.32 2.92
CA SER A 343 1.74 17.36 3.89
C SER A 343 2.92 18.29 4.24
N LEU A 344 4.16 17.79 4.13
CA LEU A 344 5.37 18.55 4.44
C LEU A 344 6.05 19.15 3.19
N CYS A 345 5.86 18.56 2.02
CA CYS A 345 6.34 19.11 0.76
C CYS A 345 5.45 20.24 0.23
N PRO A 346 6.02 21.24 -0.49
CA PRO A 346 7.43 21.35 -0.85
C PRO A 346 8.30 21.99 0.24
N ALA A 347 7.70 22.71 1.19
CA ALA A 347 8.41 23.60 2.11
C ALA A 347 9.43 22.89 3.02
N ASN A 348 9.13 21.67 3.45
CA ASN A 348 9.87 20.93 4.46
C ASN A 348 10.32 19.54 3.96
N ALA A 349 10.61 19.43 2.65
CA ALA A 349 10.96 18.14 2.03
C ALA A 349 12.15 17.44 2.71
N ALA A 350 13.20 18.19 3.09
CA ALA A 350 14.35 17.62 3.79
C ALA A 350 14.00 17.08 5.18
N ASP A 351 13.21 17.82 5.96
CA ASP A 351 12.75 17.36 7.28
C ASP A 351 11.84 16.13 7.16
N ALA A 352 10.96 16.09 6.15
CA ALA A 352 10.11 14.93 5.87
C ALA A 352 10.94 13.65 5.62
N LEU A 353 11.99 13.75 4.79
CA LEU A 353 12.87 12.62 4.50
C LEU A 353 13.66 12.17 5.73
N ARG A 354 14.17 13.10 6.55
CA ARG A 354 14.87 12.77 7.81
C ARG A 354 13.95 12.08 8.81
N MET A 355 12.73 12.58 8.99
CA MET A 355 11.75 11.96 9.89
C MET A 355 11.37 10.57 9.41
N LEU A 356 11.17 10.38 8.10
CA LEU A 356 10.89 9.06 7.54
C LEU A 356 12.08 8.09 7.75
N ALA A 357 13.31 8.56 7.56
CA ALA A 357 14.51 7.78 7.85
C ALA A 357 14.58 7.36 9.33
N GLU A 358 14.23 8.26 10.25
CA GLU A 358 14.18 7.95 11.69
C GLU A 358 13.10 6.91 12.02
N VAL A 359 11.92 6.98 11.39
CA VAL A 359 10.87 5.95 11.53
C VAL A 359 11.41 4.58 11.11
N TYR A 360 12.09 4.49 9.96
CA TYR A 360 12.71 3.25 9.51
C TYR A 360 13.78 2.73 10.48
N ARG A 361 14.65 3.62 10.96
CA ARG A 361 15.72 3.27 11.90
C ARG A 361 15.19 2.70 13.22
N ARG A 362 14.15 3.32 13.78
CA ARG A 362 13.47 2.81 15.00
C ARG A 362 12.69 1.54 14.74
N SER A 363 12.06 1.43 13.59
CA SER A 363 11.39 0.19 13.17
C SER A 363 12.40 -0.95 13.09
N ARG A 364 13.61 -0.70 12.58
CA ARG A 364 14.67 -1.70 12.50
C ARG A 364 15.18 -2.16 13.87
N ALA A 365 15.12 -1.31 14.91
CA ALA A 365 15.40 -1.72 16.29
C ALA A 365 14.31 -2.67 16.84
N LEU A 366 13.04 -2.45 16.49
CA LEU A 366 11.93 -3.35 16.87
C LEU A 366 11.89 -4.67 16.09
N TRP A 367 12.44 -4.69 14.87
CA TRP A 367 12.55 -5.85 14.01
C TRP A 367 13.94 -5.92 13.35
N PRO A 368 14.95 -6.42 14.08
CA PRO A 368 16.29 -6.60 13.54
C PRO A 368 16.31 -7.44 12.26
N LEU A 369 17.33 -7.22 11.42
CA LEU A 369 17.50 -8.02 10.20
C LEU A 369 17.74 -9.49 10.54
N SER A 370 17.03 -10.37 9.85
CA SER A 370 17.23 -11.82 9.90
C SER A 370 16.92 -12.45 8.54
N GLU A 371 17.60 -13.54 8.22
CA GLU A 371 17.33 -14.28 6.97
C GLU A 371 15.97 -14.98 7.05
N GLU A 372 15.58 -15.44 8.24
CA GLU A 372 14.30 -16.10 8.50
C GLU A 372 13.11 -15.18 8.25
N ALA A 373 13.28 -13.88 8.42
CA ALA A 373 12.25 -12.88 8.14
C ALA A 373 12.35 -12.28 6.73
N ALA A 374 13.22 -12.79 5.84
CA ALA A 374 13.39 -12.24 4.49
C ALA A 374 12.12 -12.28 3.62
N SER A 375 11.21 -13.22 3.90
CA SER A 375 9.90 -13.34 3.24
C SER A 375 8.75 -12.67 4.00
N GLN A 376 9.06 -11.88 5.04
CA GLN A 376 8.07 -11.24 5.90
C GLN A 376 8.03 -9.72 5.66
N THR A 377 6.86 -9.15 5.91
CA THR A 377 6.66 -7.71 5.96
C THR A 377 6.01 -7.34 7.29
N VAL A 378 6.44 -6.22 7.87
CA VAL A 378 5.81 -5.60 9.04
C VAL A 378 5.27 -4.22 8.67
N THR A 379 4.19 -3.81 9.32
CA THR A 379 3.53 -2.53 9.08
C THR A 379 3.79 -1.58 10.22
N VAL A 380 4.25 -0.38 9.87
CA VAL A 380 4.47 0.73 10.80
C VAL A 380 3.52 1.83 10.41
N ARG A 381 2.47 2.05 11.21
CA ARG A 381 1.48 3.06 10.87
C ARG A 381 1.87 4.41 11.46
N ILE A 382 1.78 5.45 10.64
CA ILE A 382 2.11 6.83 11.02
C ILE A 382 0.87 7.76 11.00
N ASP A 383 -0.30 7.21 11.33
CA ASP A 383 -1.60 7.91 11.29
C ASP A 383 -1.58 9.26 12.00
N GLN A 384 -0.93 9.35 13.16
CA GLN A 384 -0.95 10.57 13.99
C GLN A 384 -0.11 11.72 13.42
N ILE A 385 0.84 11.44 12.51
CA ILE A 385 1.73 12.47 11.94
C ILE A 385 1.47 12.76 10.46
N LYS A 386 0.69 11.93 9.76
CA LYS A 386 0.55 11.99 8.29
C LYS A 386 0.05 13.34 7.74
N GLU A 387 -0.72 14.08 8.53
CA GLU A 387 -1.33 15.36 8.12
C GLU A 387 -0.89 16.54 9.00
N LEU A 388 0.08 16.33 9.90
CA LEU A 388 0.59 17.40 10.75
C LEU A 388 1.59 18.30 10.02
N THR A 389 1.62 19.58 10.41
CA THR A 389 2.68 20.49 9.99
C THR A 389 3.98 20.16 10.73
N LEU A 390 5.12 20.58 10.16
CA LEU A 390 6.43 20.41 10.81
C LEU A 390 6.46 21.04 12.21
N GLU A 391 5.84 22.22 12.37
CA GLU A 391 5.77 22.90 13.65
C GLU A 391 4.96 22.09 14.68
N SER A 392 3.79 21.56 14.29
CA SER A 392 2.99 20.72 15.18
C SER A 392 3.74 19.46 15.63
N ILE A 393 4.51 18.83 14.73
CA ILE A 393 5.34 17.66 15.09
C ILE A 393 6.42 18.07 16.09
N ARG A 394 7.07 19.22 15.91
CA ARG A 394 8.13 19.73 16.80
C ARG A 394 7.62 20.19 18.15
N ASN A 395 6.46 20.85 18.19
CA ASN A 395 5.90 21.43 19.42
C ASN A 395 5.51 20.38 20.47
N VAL A 396 5.38 19.10 20.08
CA VAL A 396 5.19 17.98 21.01
C VAL A 396 6.31 17.90 22.05
N TYR A 397 7.57 18.11 21.65
CA TYR A 397 8.70 18.07 22.59
C TYR A 397 8.70 19.26 23.56
N ALA A 398 8.16 20.41 23.14
CA ALA A 398 8.10 21.60 23.98
C ALA A 398 7.08 21.48 25.12
N VAL A 399 6.07 20.62 24.97
CA VAL A 399 5.03 20.38 25.99
C VAL A 399 5.33 19.16 26.88
N GLY A 400 6.55 18.63 26.83
CA GLY A 400 6.96 17.47 27.65
C GLY A 400 6.43 16.12 27.14
N GLU A 401 5.90 16.10 25.92
CA GLU A 401 5.50 14.87 25.23
C GLU A 401 6.61 14.42 24.27
N SER A 402 6.48 13.21 23.73
CA SER A 402 7.41 12.65 22.76
C SER A 402 6.68 11.79 21.74
N TRP A 403 7.24 11.73 20.55
CA TRP A 403 6.84 10.75 19.54
C TRP A 403 7.54 9.43 19.81
N VAL A 404 6.78 8.36 19.88
CA VAL A 404 7.29 7.01 20.09
C VAL A 404 6.71 6.06 19.07
N LEU A 405 7.50 5.04 18.73
CA LEU A 405 7.06 3.91 17.92
C LEU A 405 6.79 2.75 18.88
N ALA A 406 5.51 2.42 19.07
CA ALA A 406 5.08 1.36 19.98
C ALA A 406 4.70 0.10 19.20
N LYS A 407 5.33 -1.04 19.51
CA LYS A 407 5.02 -2.34 18.91
C LYS A 407 3.68 -2.85 19.43
N ARG A 408 2.70 -3.03 18.54
CA ARG A 408 1.35 -3.51 18.89
C ARG A 408 1.27 -5.03 18.90
N ASN A 409 1.94 -5.67 17.94
CA ASN A 409 2.04 -7.11 17.83
C ASN A 409 3.29 -7.51 17.03
N ALA A 410 3.41 -8.77 16.64
CA ALA A 410 4.56 -9.25 15.89
C ALA A 410 4.75 -8.59 14.50
N LEU A 411 3.66 -8.11 13.90
CA LEU A 411 3.61 -7.61 12.53
C LEU A 411 3.28 -6.10 12.44
N GLU A 412 3.00 -5.45 13.55
CA GLU A 412 2.52 -4.07 13.56
C GLU A 412 3.15 -3.23 14.68
N ALA A 413 3.50 -1.99 14.33
CA ALA A 413 3.77 -0.91 15.26
C ALA A 413 3.08 0.37 14.79
N VAL A 414 2.94 1.31 15.70
CA VAL A 414 2.21 2.56 15.50
C VAL A 414 3.02 3.71 16.10
N VAL A 415 3.13 4.81 15.36
CA VAL A 415 3.71 6.08 15.84
C VAL A 415 2.67 6.86 16.63
N GLU A 416 2.99 7.15 17.88
CA GLU A 416 2.09 7.83 18.81
C GLU A 416 2.78 8.91 19.60
N ARG A 417 1.98 9.88 20.03
CA ARG A 417 2.38 10.90 20.99
C ARG A 417 2.04 10.44 22.40
N HIS A 418 3.04 10.43 23.27
CA HIS A 418 2.89 10.07 24.69
C HIS A 418 3.71 11.00 25.58
N SER A 419 3.26 11.22 26.81
CA SER A 419 4.11 11.84 27.84
C SER A 419 5.22 10.86 28.24
N LEU A 420 6.32 11.38 28.80
CA LEU A 420 7.41 10.52 29.28
C LEU A 420 6.95 9.51 30.35
N ASP A 421 5.97 9.89 31.19
CA ASP A 421 5.39 8.99 32.19
C ASP A 421 4.64 7.82 31.54
N THR A 422 3.83 8.09 30.51
CA THR A 422 3.14 7.04 29.76
C THR A 422 4.12 6.12 29.03
N VAL A 423 5.24 6.65 28.52
CA VAL A 423 6.31 5.79 27.95
C VAL A 423 6.88 4.84 29.02
N GLY A 424 7.11 5.33 30.24
CA GLY A 424 7.51 4.49 31.37
C GLY A 424 6.47 3.44 31.76
N GLU A 425 5.18 3.71 31.60
CA GLU A 425 4.09 2.73 31.78
C GLU A 425 4.11 1.65 30.70
N LEU A 426 4.26 2.03 29.43
CA LEU A 426 4.35 1.08 28.31
C LEU A 426 5.53 0.10 28.49
N LEU A 427 6.69 0.62 28.89
CA LEU A 427 7.86 -0.20 29.18
C LEU A 427 7.63 -1.14 30.38
N ARG A 428 6.95 -0.67 31.43
CA ARG A 428 6.56 -1.53 32.58
C ARG A 428 5.54 -2.61 32.20
N ALA A 429 4.75 -2.37 31.16
CA ALA A 429 3.84 -3.35 30.58
C ALA A 429 4.51 -4.30 29.56
N ASP A 430 5.84 -4.26 29.44
CA ASP A 430 6.64 -5.06 28.49
C ASP A 430 6.25 -4.83 27.02
N ILE A 431 5.75 -3.63 26.71
CA ILE A 431 5.51 -3.19 25.34
C ILE A 431 6.83 -2.63 24.81
N ALA A 432 7.33 -3.20 23.71
CA ALA A 432 8.53 -2.69 23.05
C ALA A 432 8.23 -1.31 22.44
N VAL A 433 8.98 -0.29 22.87
CA VAL A 433 8.81 1.10 22.47
C VAL A 433 10.16 1.69 22.08
N GLU A 434 10.19 2.44 20.98
CA GLU A 434 11.35 3.20 20.52
C GLU A 434 11.03 4.70 20.48
N LEU A 435 11.90 5.53 21.04
CA LEU A 435 11.76 6.99 20.98
C LEU A 435 12.17 7.49 19.58
N LEU A 436 11.27 8.22 18.92
CA LEU A 436 11.56 8.83 17.62
C LEU A 436 12.30 10.15 17.83
N ARG A 437 13.53 10.26 17.34
CA ARG A 437 14.35 11.48 17.47
C ARG A 437 14.17 12.40 16.26
N PHE A 438 12.94 12.87 16.02
CA PHE A 438 12.68 13.81 14.90
C PHE A 438 13.43 15.13 15.05
N TRP A 439 13.80 15.48 16.28
CA TRP A 439 14.65 16.61 16.58
C TRP A 439 15.81 16.16 17.46
N SER A 440 17.02 16.25 16.92
CA SER A 440 18.24 16.15 17.70
C SER A 440 19.10 17.34 17.35
N ALA A 441 19.60 18.06 18.36
CA ALA A 441 20.58 19.14 18.17
C ALA A 441 21.90 18.63 17.55
N SER A 442 22.05 17.32 17.42
CA SER A 442 23.20 16.60 16.90
C SER A 442 23.32 16.68 15.37
N SER A 443 23.37 17.87 14.78
CA SER A 443 23.83 17.99 13.38
C SER A 443 24.41 19.37 13.00
N THR A 444 24.95 20.11 13.97
CA THR A 444 26.04 21.04 13.68
C THR A 444 27.35 20.41 14.14
N ALA A 445 27.71 19.26 13.56
CA ALA A 445 29.12 19.02 13.37
C ALA A 445 29.56 20.06 12.34
N THR A 446 30.03 21.21 12.84
CA THR A 446 30.76 22.19 12.02
C THR A 446 31.75 21.38 11.19
N PRO A 447 31.74 21.47 9.83
CA PRO A 447 32.76 20.82 9.05
C PRO A 447 34.09 21.36 9.59
N ALA A 448 34.85 20.47 10.23
CA ALA A 448 36.09 20.85 10.89
C ALA A 448 36.97 21.52 9.85
N GLN A 449 37.08 22.83 10.00
CA GLN A 449 38.04 23.69 9.34
C GLN A 449 39.41 23.11 9.68
N GLN A 450 40.04 22.44 8.71
CA GLN A 450 41.49 22.34 8.69
C GLN A 450 42.01 23.78 8.53
N CYS A 451 42.25 24.48 9.65
CA CYS A 451 43.34 25.44 9.81
C CYS A 451 43.38 26.06 11.21
N SER A 452 44.51 25.83 11.89
CA SER A 452 45.19 26.64 12.92
C SER A 452 44.45 27.08 14.19
N ASP A 453 44.93 26.52 15.30
CA ASP A 453 45.26 27.15 16.58
C ASP A 453 44.58 28.48 16.93
N ILE A 454 43.76 28.45 18.00
CA ILE A 454 43.80 29.38 19.14
C ILE A 454 42.95 28.78 20.27
N SER A 455 43.58 28.63 21.44
CA SER A 455 42.97 28.18 22.70
C SER A 455 42.22 29.33 23.36
N ILE A 456 40.93 29.16 23.68
CA ILE A 456 40.26 29.94 24.73
C ILE A 456 39.35 29.03 25.57
N ASP A 457 39.39 29.34 26.87
CA ASP A 457 38.91 28.68 28.08
C ASP A 457 37.40 28.38 28.13
N SER A 458 37.05 27.27 28.78
CA SER A 458 35.68 26.75 28.89
C SER A 458 35.17 26.80 30.33
N SER A 459 34.05 27.49 30.58
CA SER A 459 33.28 27.28 31.81
C SER A 459 31.76 27.32 31.58
N VAL A 460 31.13 26.26 32.09
CA VAL A 460 29.73 26.08 32.53
C VAL A 460 28.59 26.16 31.49
N CYS A 461 28.06 24.99 31.10
CA CYS A 461 26.61 24.77 30.98
C CYS A 461 26.30 23.26 30.96
N SER A 462 25.61 22.75 31.98
CA SER A 462 25.14 21.36 32.10
C SER A 462 23.67 21.26 31.64
N SER A 463 23.39 20.42 30.63
CA SER A 463 22.05 20.21 30.06
C SER A 463 21.47 18.82 30.43
N PRO A 464 20.15 18.68 30.68
CA PRO A 464 19.49 17.44 31.12
C PRO A 464 19.49 16.25 30.14
N ILE A 465 20.00 16.43 28.92
CA ILE A 465 19.91 15.41 27.85
C ILE A 465 20.97 14.30 28.02
N ARG A 466 22.09 14.57 28.72
CA ARG A 466 23.18 13.59 28.90
C ARG A 466 22.84 12.48 29.90
N ASP A 467 21.95 12.72 30.86
CA ASP A 467 21.54 11.71 31.83
C ASP A 467 20.60 10.64 31.22
N PHE A 468 19.89 10.98 30.15
CA PHE A 468 18.95 10.08 29.47
C PHE A 468 19.63 9.03 28.56
N GLU A 469 20.72 9.41 27.86
CA GLU A 469 21.51 8.47 27.04
C GLU A 469 22.32 7.48 27.90
N LYS A 470 22.62 7.85 29.15
CA LYS A 470 23.25 6.97 30.13
C LYS A 470 22.26 5.92 30.67
N LEU A 471 21.03 6.33 31.02
CA LEU A 471 19.98 5.43 31.52
C LEU A 471 19.54 4.36 30.51
N THR A 472 19.47 4.71 29.23
CA THR A 472 19.11 3.77 28.15
C THR A 472 20.22 2.75 27.87
N ARG A 473 21.48 3.15 28.06
CA ARG A 473 22.65 2.27 27.87
C ARG A 473 22.86 1.32 29.05
N GLU A 474 22.68 1.78 30.29
CA GLU A 474 22.80 0.97 31.51
C GLU A 474 21.70 -0.11 31.63
N TRP A 475 20.51 0.11 31.04
CA TRP A 475 19.43 -0.88 31.01
C TRP A 475 19.62 -2.00 29.98
N SER A 476 20.37 -1.74 28.90
CA SER A 476 20.66 -2.75 27.86
C SER A 476 21.62 -3.84 28.33
N GLU A 477 22.43 -3.57 29.35
CA GLU A 477 23.48 -4.48 29.84
C GLU A 477 22.99 -5.42 30.97
N ALA A 478 21.77 -5.25 31.48
CA ALA A 478 21.25 -6.00 32.63
C ALA A 478 20.45 -7.28 32.28
N LYS A 479 20.25 -7.64 31.01
CA LYS A 479 19.44 -8.80 30.60
C LYS A 479 20.28 -10.03 30.22
N HIS A 480 20.85 -10.70 31.22
CA HIS A 480 21.23 -12.12 31.12
C HIS A 480 21.05 -12.82 32.47
N LEU A 481 19.80 -13.07 32.88
CA LEU A 481 19.51 -14.15 33.82
C LEU A 481 18.04 -14.62 33.73
N ASP A 482 17.92 -15.91 33.39
CA ASP A 482 16.83 -16.85 33.71
C ASP A 482 15.41 -16.63 33.12
N VAL A 483 15.24 -17.01 31.84
CA VAL A 483 13.97 -17.05 31.10
C VAL A 483 13.21 -18.38 31.28
N HIS A 484 13.84 -19.43 31.80
CA HIS A 484 13.23 -20.77 31.81
C HIS A 484 12.28 -21.02 32.99
N THR A 485 12.38 -20.24 34.08
CA THR A 485 11.55 -20.44 35.28
C THR A 485 10.16 -19.78 35.17
N ALA A 486 9.99 -18.74 34.35
CA ALA A 486 8.74 -18.00 34.20
C ALA A 486 7.68 -18.72 33.34
N ILE A 487 8.12 -19.47 32.31
CA ILE A 487 7.23 -20.16 31.36
C ILE A 487 6.49 -21.33 32.03
N ALA A 488 7.11 -22.01 33.00
CA ALA A 488 6.50 -23.12 33.72
C ALA A 488 5.38 -22.69 34.70
N GLN A 489 5.45 -21.48 35.27
CA GLN A 489 4.44 -21.00 36.21
C GLN A 489 3.18 -20.45 35.51
N GLN A 490 3.31 -19.99 34.26
CA GLN A 490 2.18 -19.44 33.51
C GLN A 490 1.28 -20.54 32.92
N PHE A 491 1.82 -21.72 32.61
CA PHE A 491 1.02 -22.88 32.16
C PHE A 491 0.15 -23.46 33.29
N ARG A 492 0.64 -23.50 34.53
CA ARG A 492 -0.09 -24.07 35.68
C ARG A 492 -1.32 -23.25 36.10
N ARG A 493 -1.33 -21.94 35.82
CA ARG A 493 -2.44 -21.03 36.16
C ARG A 493 -3.59 -21.06 35.14
N ARG A 494 -3.36 -21.52 33.91
CA ARG A 494 -4.41 -21.58 32.86
C ARG A 494 -5.26 -22.84 32.94
N THR A 495 -4.70 -23.97 33.38
CA THR A 495 -5.44 -25.25 33.48
C THR A 495 -6.44 -25.30 34.64
N LEU A 496 -6.25 -24.50 35.69
CA LEU A 496 -7.15 -24.47 36.85
C LEU A 496 -8.35 -23.52 36.70
N LYS A 497 -8.38 -22.66 35.66
CA LYS A 497 -9.49 -21.72 35.43
C LYS A 497 -10.60 -22.25 34.50
N SER A 498 -10.41 -23.37 33.80
CA SER A 498 -11.42 -23.91 32.86
C SER A 498 -12.31 -25.01 33.45
N ALA A 499 -12.15 -25.39 34.72
CA ALA A 499 -12.87 -26.50 35.34
C ALA A 499 -14.02 -26.09 36.28
N GLY A 500 -14.43 -24.82 36.30
CA GLY A 500 -15.43 -24.33 37.24
C GLY A 500 -16.39 -23.30 36.66
N ALA A 501 -17.38 -23.74 35.88
CA ALA A 501 -18.60 -22.97 35.64
C ALA A 501 -19.79 -23.94 35.47
N SER A 502 -20.68 -23.88 36.46
CA SER A 502 -21.83 -24.76 36.68
C SER A 502 -23.03 -24.40 35.82
N LEU A 503 -23.74 -25.45 35.39
CA LEU A 503 -25.05 -25.48 34.73
C LEU A 503 -26.15 -24.70 35.48
N ARG A 504 -27.01 -24.00 34.72
CA ARG A 504 -28.41 -23.72 35.08
C ARG A 504 -29.31 -23.92 33.85
N ALA A 505 -30.40 -24.66 34.06
CA ALA A 505 -31.43 -24.99 33.07
C ALA A 505 -32.46 -23.86 32.89
N PRO A 506 -33.19 -23.81 31.75
CA PRO A 506 -34.22 -22.80 31.51
C PRO A 506 -35.62 -23.26 31.94
N THR A 507 -36.42 -22.32 32.46
CA THR A 507 -37.87 -22.45 32.65
C THR A 507 -38.63 -21.94 31.41
N PRO A 508 -39.81 -22.50 31.08
CA PRO A 508 -40.55 -22.16 29.86
C PRO A 508 -41.50 -20.98 30.08
N VAL A 509 -41.79 -20.25 29.00
CA VAL A 509 -42.87 -19.25 28.96
C VAL A 509 -43.85 -19.64 27.85
N THR A 510 -45.13 -19.63 28.22
CA THR A 510 -46.36 -19.85 27.44
C THR A 510 -46.64 -18.76 26.42
#